data_AF-A0AAX3YWE7-F1
#
_entry.id   AF-A0AAX3YWE7-F1
#
_cell.length_a   1.000
_cell.length_b   1.000
_cell.length_c   1.000
_cell.angle_alpha   90.00
_cell.angle_beta   90.00
_cell.angle_gamma   90.00
#
_symmetry.space_group_name_H-M   'P 1'
#
loop_
_entity.id
_entity.type
_entity.pdbx_description
1 polymer ?
#
loop_
_entity_poly.entity_id
_entity_poly.type
_entity_poly.pdbx_seq_one_letter_code
_entity_poly.pdbx_strand_id
1 'polypeptide(L)'
;MVDRSEALDRDDAFAVTELADGSGWKLEVHIAGVADVVALGSDADATAFLRRESKYLSRRTVPMLGRDTEQAATLTETAERSTLRVLADLSADGVVSGVSVDRGRVPAGRCVAVDHAQITEILGSVDDPLHEGVRAANDAAQVLLQGRRRSGVFALYDLAHGWGSTEEGGIAPIPLDVRTVGYVIVQELMIAANEAIAMWCVQEDLPVLFRNHRSAVTAGSTEDLAAEVAVAMTDPVLFEKLRSRLQSSYRAATYAPTVHGHHGLRLAAYTHATSPLRRVSDLITQRVIFAHLDSAPAPYTTEQLGNLAADINRRIAADREEKAAHFKARDRKVTAQVVAAGELEVLDSKRWAKVLAAATARDPIGDVVIELRRRVQTDDVTVTSIVTLLEAVENWASIRREVFDWASRAHPEFGPSVVSMWLQAHPDMPRPEIDGDHRGPSHTPVFAARFRVGQVCGPWATAGSKKGAEQDAAWGLTKAVAAGESHPEVGSPLRDDPQPVPPSTTHAGVRARPTSARSGPMDSDSGQASRRRERAQKNPIAWVISHAEHHGHPSPQWAVRMEGAAHAPVFTCEVRYLDHTATGSGTTKNLARSAAAADLVDSLLDETSPARSHR
;
A
#
# COMPACT_ATOMS: atom_id res chain seq x y z
N MET A 1 -11.74 27.36 16.61
CA MET A 1 -11.15 26.11 17.15
C MET A 1 -12.15 25.02 16.84
N VAL A 2 -11.75 24.00 16.09
CA VAL A 2 -12.66 22.89 15.74
C VAL A 2 -12.09 21.63 16.36
N ASP A 3 -12.74 21.18 17.43
CA ASP A 3 -12.28 20.07 18.26
C ASP A 3 -13.48 19.22 18.69
N ARG A 4 -13.25 18.24 19.57
CA ARG A 4 -14.36 17.60 20.29
C ARG A 4 -14.82 18.48 21.43
N SER A 5 -16.08 18.37 21.80
CA SER A 5 -16.67 19.06 22.94
C SER A 5 -15.94 18.75 24.26
N GLU A 6 -15.43 17.53 24.43
CA GLU A 6 -14.65 17.14 25.62
C GLU A 6 -13.14 17.43 25.50
N ALA A 7 -12.66 18.00 24.40
CA ALA A 7 -11.25 18.33 24.24
C ALA A 7 -10.82 19.40 25.25
N LEU A 8 -9.77 19.10 26.01
CA LEU A 8 -9.18 20.01 27.01
C LEU A 8 -7.93 20.72 26.45
N ASP A 9 -7.31 20.10 25.45
CA ASP A 9 -6.09 20.50 24.76
C ASP A 9 -6.43 20.98 23.34
N ARG A 10 -6.64 22.29 23.18
CA ARG A 10 -6.88 22.92 21.88
C ARG A 10 -5.59 23.55 21.39
N ASP A 11 -4.93 22.83 20.47
CA ASP A 11 -3.67 23.25 19.88
C ASP A 11 -3.87 24.34 18.83
N ASP A 12 -4.96 24.27 18.04
CA ASP A 12 -5.10 25.06 16.83
C ASP A 12 -6.43 25.82 16.71
N ALA A 13 -6.35 26.95 16.01
CA ALA A 13 -7.48 27.73 15.54
C ALA A 13 -7.17 28.20 14.11
N PHE A 14 -8.20 28.38 13.29
CA PHE A 14 -8.04 28.90 11.96
C PHE A 14 -9.10 29.94 11.61
N ALA A 15 -8.76 30.80 10.67
CA ALA A 15 -9.67 31.65 9.93
C ALA A 15 -9.37 31.50 8.44
N VAL A 16 -10.39 31.32 7.63
CA VAL A 16 -10.28 31.24 6.17
C VAL A 16 -11.21 32.29 5.58
N THR A 17 -10.70 33.07 4.63
CA THR A 17 -11.47 34.14 3.98
C THR A 17 -11.25 34.04 2.48
N GLU A 18 -12.35 34.04 1.72
CA GLU A 18 -12.28 34.09 0.25
C GLU A 18 -11.68 35.43 -0.21
N LEU A 19 -10.78 35.39 -1.19
CA LEU A 19 -10.20 36.60 -1.76
C LEU A 19 -11.25 37.32 -2.60
N ALA A 20 -11.30 38.65 -2.50
CA ALA A 20 -12.36 39.46 -3.11
C ALA A 20 -12.40 39.36 -4.66
N ASP A 21 -11.30 38.97 -5.29
CA ASP A 21 -11.20 38.76 -6.73
C ASP A 21 -11.56 37.32 -7.16
N GLY A 22 -11.94 36.45 -6.23
CA GLY A 22 -12.29 35.05 -6.47
C GLY A 22 -11.10 34.17 -6.85
N SER A 23 -9.85 34.65 -6.69
CA SER A 23 -8.65 33.90 -7.07
C SER A 23 -8.30 32.75 -6.12
N GLY A 24 -8.95 32.70 -4.95
CA GLY A 24 -8.74 31.68 -3.94
C GLY A 24 -9.08 32.16 -2.53
N TRP A 25 -8.28 31.75 -1.54
CA TRP A 25 -8.51 32.01 -0.12
C TRP A 25 -7.26 32.50 0.59
N LYS A 26 -7.46 33.34 1.60
CA LYS A 26 -6.47 33.63 2.62
C LYS A 26 -6.64 32.65 3.77
N LEU A 27 -5.56 31.96 4.12
CA LEU A 27 -5.47 31.04 5.24
C LEU A 27 -4.74 31.73 6.40
N GLU A 28 -5.35 31.70 7.58
CA GLU A 28 -4.72 32.11 8.84
C GLU A 28 -4.87 30.97 9.84
N VAL A 29 -3.74 30.37 10.25
CA VAL A 29 -3.70 29.28 11.23
C VAL A 29 -2.91 29.77 12.45
N HIS A 30 -3.51 29.60 13.63
CA HIS A 30 -2.93 29.91 14.92
C HIS A 30 -2.72 28.62 15.70
N ILE A 31 -1.51 28.43 16.19
CA ILE A 31 -1.09 27.27 16.97
C ILE A 31 -0.69 27.76 18.37
N ALA A 32 -1.15 27.11 19.43
CA ALA A 32 -0.86 27.44 20.81
C ALA A 32 0.65 27.69 21.04
N GLY A 33 1.01 28.85 21.60
CA GLY A 33 2.38 29.29 21.88
C GLY A 33 3.00 28.62 23.10
N VAL A 34 3.06 27.29 23.12
CA VAL A 34 3.54 26.48 24.26
C VAL A 34 4.97 26.83 24.67
N ALA A 35 5.85 27.17 23.72
CA ALA A 35 7.22 27.60 24.00
C ALA A 35 7.30 28.85 24.90
N ASP A 36 6.24 29.66 24.97
CA ASP A 36 6.16 30.84 25.84
C ASP A 36 5.75 30.48 27.28
N VAL A 37 5.10 29.33 27.43
CA VAL A 37 4.65 28.80 28.72
C VAL A 37 5.67 27.82 29.30
N VAL A 38 6.42 27.12 28.44
CA VAL A 38 7.36 26.06 28.82
C VAL A 38 8.79 26.49 28.51
N ALA A 39 9.40 27.20 29.46
CA ALA A 39 10.80 27.61 29.39
C ALA A 39 11.75 26.40 29.28
N LEU A 40 12.79 26.52 28.46
CA LEU A 40 13.83 25.51 28.28
C LEU A 40 14.51 25.22 29.63
N GLY A 41 14.62 23.94 30.01
CA GLY A 41 15.22 23.50 31.28
C GLY A 41 14.31 23.59 32.51
N SER A 42 13.05 24.01 32.37
CA SER A 42 12.07 23.98 33.47
C SER A 42 11.60 22.56 33.82
N ASP A 43 10.91 22.40 34.95
CA ASP A 43 10.28 21.11 35.32
C ASP A 43 9.22 20.66 34.31
N ALA A 44 8.49 21.62 33.72
CA ALA A 44 7.54 21.35 32.65
C ALA A 44 8.24 20.85 31.39
N ASP A 45 9.41 21.41 31.06
CA ASP A 45 10.25 20.95 29.96
C ASP A 45 10.77 19.52 30.18
N ALA A 46 11.34 19.26 31.36
CA ALA A 46 11.79 17.93 31.74
C ALA A 46 10.64 16.90 31.66
N THR A 47 9.43 17.30 32.08
CA THR A 47 8.22 16.48 31.97
C THR A 47 7.82 16.23 30.51
N ALA A 48 7.90 17.27 29.66
CA ALA A 48 7.61 17.17 28.24
C ALA A 48 8.54 16.17 27.54
N PHE A 49 9.84 16.23 27.80
CA PHE A 49 10.80 15.27 27.24
C PHE A 49 10.66 13.86 27.83
N LEU A 50 10.34 13.73 29.12
CA LEU A 50 10.08 12.43 29.74
C LEU A 50 8.87 11.74 29.09
N ARG A 51 7.76 12.47 28.88
CA ARG A 51 6.50 11.95 28.33
C ARG A 51 6.49 11.88 26.80
N ARG A 52 7.12 12.84 26.13
CA ARG A 52 7.24 13.07 24.67
C ARG A 52 5.95 13.37 23.93
N GLU A 53 4.86 12.76 24.37
CA GLU A 53 3.54 12.93 23.79
C GLU A 53 2.45 12.78 24.87
N SER A 54 1.26 13.30 24.59
CA SER A 54 0.08 13.02 25.40
C SER A 54 -0.42 11.60 25.11
N LYS A 55 -0.72 10.83 26.17
CA LYS A 55 -1.29 9.48 26.04
C LYS A 55 -2.80 9.49 26.24
N TYR A 56 -3.54 9.18 25.19
CA TYR A 56 -5.00 9.05 25.23
C TYR A 56 -5.38 7.60 25.51
N LEU A 57 -5.68 7.30 26.78
CA LEU A 57 -6.14 5.98 27.23
C LEU A 57 -7.67 5.93 27.23
N SER A 58 -8.23 4.72 27.20
CA SER A 58 -9.69 4.51 27.16
C SER A 58 -10.49 5.17 28.29
N ARG A 59 -9.85 5.47 29.43
CA ARG A 59 -10.49 6.07 30.61
C ARG A 59 -9.92 7.43 31.01
N ARG A 60 -8.79 7.86 30.44
CA ARG A 60 -8.13 9.11 30.80
C ARG A 60 -7.09 9.55 29.79
N THR A 61 -6.87 10.84 29.70
CA THR A 61 -5.70 11.43 29.05
C THR A 61 -4.58 11.64 30.07
N VAL A 62 -3.35 11.34 29.67
CA VAL A 62 -2.12 11.73 30.38
C VAL A 62 -1.43 12.81 29.54
N PRO A 63 -1.65 14.10 29.85
CA PRO A 63 -1.02 15.23 29.16
C PRO A 63 0.50 15.13 29.10
N MET A 64 1.10 15.53 27.98
CA MET A 64 2.55 15.67 27.86
C MET A 64 3.11 16.68 28.88
N LEU A 65 2.47 17.83 29.02
CA LEU A 65 2.95 18.95 29.83
C LEU A 65 2.51 18.90 31.30
N GLY A 66 1.56 18.01 31.62
CA GLY A 66 0.77 18.11 32.85
C GLY A 66 -0.41 19.09 32.67
N ARG A 67 -1.44 18.96 33.52
CA ARG A 67 -2.71 19.66 33.31
C ARG A 67 -2.57 21.18 33.40
N ASP A 68 -1.90 21.69 34.43
CA ASP A 68 -1.85 23.13 34.66
C ASP A 68 -1.08 23.86 33.54
N THR A 69 0.06 23.31 33.13
CA THR A 69 0.86 23.84 32.01
C THR A 69 0.13 23.73 30.67
N GLU A 70 -0.55 22.60 30.42
CA GLU A 70 -1.37 22.43 29.21
C GLU A 70 -2.49 23.48 29.15
N GLN A 71 -3.23 23.69 30.25
CA GLN A 71 -4.31 24.68 30.33
C GLN A 71 -3.81 26.13 30.24
N ALA A 72 -2.58 26.40 30.67
CA ALA A 72 -1.98 27.73 30.54
C ALA A 72 -1.71 28.11 29.07
N ALA A 73 -1.44 27.12 28.21
CA ALA A 73 -1.18 27.33 26.78
C ALA A 73 -2.39 27.04 25.87
N THR A 74 -3.34 26.22 26.31
CA THR A 74 -4.53 25.82 25.52
C THR A 74 -5.27 27.05 24.97
N LEU A 75 -5.66 27.00 23.70
CA LEU A 75 -6.46 28.05 23.09
C LEU A 75 -7.87 28.07 23.72
N THR A 76 -8.37 29.27 23.98
CA THR A 76 -9.64 29.46 24.69
C THR A 76 -10.36 30.71 24.20
N GLU A 77 -11.67 30.70 24.34
CA GLU A 77 -12.54 31.85 24.05
C GLU A 77 -12.41 32.94 25.13
N THR A 78 -11.89 32.61 26.32
CA THR A 78 -12.00 33.47 27.51
C THR A 78 -10.73 34.20 27.90
N ALA A 79 -9.58 33.88 27.30
CA ALA A 79 -8.30 34.46 27.66
C ALA A 79 -7.42 34.71 26.44
N GLU A 80 -6.58 35.73 26.52
CA GLU A 80 -5.55 35.97 25.51
C GLU A 80 -4.51 34.84 25.54
N ARG A 81 -4.08 34.41 24.35
CA ARG A 81 -3.07 33.37 24.17
C ARG A 81 -2.03 33.79 23.14
N SER A 82 -0.76 33.54 23.46
CA SER A 82 0.32 33.61 22.48
C SER A 82 0.20 32.46 21.50
N THR A 83 0.55 32.68 20.23
CA THR A 83 0.43 31.68 19.18
C THR A 83 1.60 31.74 18.20
N LEU A 84 2.00 30.60 17.66
CA LEU A 84 2.67 30.57 16.37
C LEU A 84 1.61 30.75 15.28
N ARG A 85 1.75 31.79 14.47
CA ARG A 85 0.80 32.12 13.40
C ARG A 85 1.39 31.82 12.04
N VAL A 86 0.58 31.22 11.17
CA VAL A 86 0.87 30.98 9.76
C VAL A 86 -0.16 31.72 8.93
N LEU A 87 0.31 32.60 8.04
CA LEU A 87 -0.50 33.24 7.01
C LEU A 87 -0.08 32.70 5.65
N ALA A 88 -1.03 32.39 4.78
CA ALA A 88 -0.76 31.97 3.42
C ALA A 88 -1.93 32.29 2.48
N ASP A 89 -1.65 32.40 1.19
CA ASP A 89 -2.65 32.48 0.14
C ASP A 89 -2.77 31.11 -0.55
N LEU A 90 -3.99 30.61 -0.69
CA LEU A 90 -4.34 29.38 -1.39
C LEU A 90 -5.04 29.76 -2.70
N SER A 91 -4.46 29.42 -3.84
CA SER A 91 -5.13 29.62 -5.12
C SER A 91 -6.28 28.61 -5.34
N ALA A 92 -7.21 28.94 -6.23
CA ALA A 92 -8.25 28.01 -6.70
C ALA A 92 -7.68 26.69 -7.28
N ASP A 93 -6.43 26.71 -7.76
CA ASP A 93 -5.72 25.52 -8.25
C ASP A 93 -5.02 24.73 -7.12
N GLY A 94 -5.19 25.10 -5.86
CA GLY A 94 -4.63 24.40 -4.72
C GLY A 94 -3.13 24.62 -4.52
N VAL A 95 -2.61 25.75 -4.99
CA VAL A 95 -1.22 26.17 -4.74
C VAL A 95 -1.19 27.08 -3.52
N VAL A 96 -0.42 26.70 -2.51
CA VAL A 96 -0.13 27.53 -1.33
C VAL A 96 1.06 28.43 -1.64
N SER A 97 0.91 29.73 -1.38
CA SER A 97 1.92 30.76 -1.64
C SER A 97 1.83 31.89 -0.61
N GLY A 98 2.74 32.87 -0.68
CA GLY A 98 2.70 34.03 0.22
C GLY A 98 2.85 33.67 1.70
N VAL A 99 3.55 32.57 2.01
CA VAL A 99 3.67 32.06 3.37
C VAL A 99 4.43 33.05 4.25
N SER A 100 3.83 33.40 5.38
CA SER A 100 4.44 34.16 6.47
C SER A 100 4.25 33.42 7.78
N VAL A 101 5.32 33.27 8.56
CA VAL A 101 5.29 32.65 9.88
C VAL A 101 5.72 33.70 10.89
N ASP A 102 4.89 33.94 11.91
CA ASP A 102 5.15 34.95 12.94
C ASP A 102 4.64 34.53 14.32
N ARG A 103 5.01 35.30 15.35
CA ARG A 103 4.50 35.12 16.71
C ARG A 103 3.29 36.02 16.91
N GLY A 104 2.11 35.41 16.88
CA GLY A 104 0.83 36.08 17.03
C GLY A 104 0.28 36.07 18.45
N ARG A 105 -0.81 36.80 18.66
CA ARG A 105 -1.66 36.72 19.86
C ARG A 105 -3.12 36.59 19.43
N VAL A 106 -3.85 35.72 20.10
CA VAL A 106 -5.30 35.58 19.97
C VAL A 106 -5.95 36.18 21.21
N PRO A 107 -6.62 37.35 21.11
CA PRO A 107 -7.31 37.96 22.24
C PRO A 107 -8.52 37.14 22.73
N ALA A 108 -8.89 37.34 23.99
CA ALA A 108 -10.14 36.80 24.53
C ALA A 108 -11.34 37.25 23.68
N GLY A 109 -12.27 36.33 23.41
CA GLY A 109 -13.47 36.55 22.60
C GLY A 109 -13.23 36.54 21.08
N ARG A 110 -11.99 36.37 20.60
CA ARG A 110 -11.70 36.40 19.16
C ARG A 110 -11.93 35.05 18.48
N CYS A 111 -11.81 33.96 19.22
CA CYS A 111 -12.08 32.60 18.75
C CYS A 111 -13.40 32.07 19.29
N VAL A 112 -14.01 31.17 18.54
CA VAL A 112 -15.15 30.35 18.95
C VAL A 112 -14.73 28.88 18.98
N ALA A 113 -15.14 28.14 20.00
CA ALA A 113 -14.98 26.69 20.07
C ALA A 113 -16.18 26.01 19.40
N VAL A 114 -15.90 25.13 18.44
CA VAL A 114 -16.92 24.43 17.64
C VAL A 114 -16.62 22.93 17.68
N ASP A 115 -17.64 22.12 17.93
CA ASP A 115 -17.54 20.68 17.83
C ASP A 115 -17.50 20.22 16.37
N HIS A 116 -16.73 19.19 16.04
CA HIS A 116 -16.74 18.59 14.70
C HIS A 116 -18.15 18.28 14.18
N ALA A 117 -19.09 17.85 15.04
CA ALA A 117 -20.48 17.56 14.68
C ALA A 117 -21.27 18.81 14.25
N GLN A 118 -20.98 19.97 14.85
CA GLN A 118 -21.69 21.23 14.59
C GLN A 118 -21.34 21.82 13.21
N ILE A 119 -20.19 21.46 12.63
CA ILE A 119 -19.74 21.99 11.33
C ILE A 119 -20.78 21.75 10.22
N THR A 120 -21.40 20.57 10.20
CA THR A 120 -22.43 20.24 9.20
C THR A 120 -23.67 21.11 9.37
N GLU A 121 -24.05 21.41 10.61
CA GLU A 121 -25.20 22.26 10.93
C GLU A 121 -24.95 23.72 10.53
N ILE A 122 -23.75 24.24 10.84
CA ILE A 122 -23.32 25.60 10.46
C ILE A 122 -23.31 25.77 8.93
N LEU A 123 -22.81 24.77 8.19
CA LEU A 123 -22.86 24.79 6.71
C LEU A 123 -24.28 24.77 6.16
N GLY A 124 -25.26 24.21 6.89
CA GLY A 124 -26.66 24.18 6.49
C GLY A 124 -27.45 25.44 6.85
N SER A 125 -26.92 26.31 7.72
CA SER A 125 -27.61 27.49 8.25
C SER A 125 -26.92 28.78 7.78
N VAL A 126 -27.41 29.36 6.68
CA VAL A 126 -26.84 30.59 6.09
C VAL A 126 -26.88 31.79 7.05
N ASP A 127 -27.84 31.81 7.97
CA ASP A 127 -27.96 32.87 8.99
C ASP A 127 -27.00 32.68 10.19
N ASP A 128 -26.27 31.56 10.26
CA ASP A 128 -25.29 31.33 11.32
C ASP A 128 -24.10 32.29 11.14
N PRO A 129 -23.66 33.03 12.18
CA PRO A 129 -22.54 33.96 12.08
C PRO A 129 -21.21 33.34 11.61
N LEU A 130 -21.03 32.03 11.79
CA LEU A 130 -19.85 31.30 11.37
C LEU A 130 -19.98 30.70 9.97
N HIS A 131 -21.15 30.77 9.35
CA HIS A 131 -21.46 30.13 8.06
C HIS A 131 -20.41 30.44 6.99
N GLU A 132 -20.15 31.73 6.73
CA GLU A 132 -19.20 32.14 5.69
C GLU A 132 -17.78 31.65 5.95
N GLY A 133 -17.31 31.73 7.19
CA GLY A 133 -15.96 31.28 7.56
C GLY A 133 -15.81 29.76 7.44
N VAL A 134 -16.82 29.00 7.88
CA VAL A 134 -16.82 27.54 7.79
C VAL A 134 -16.99 27.08 6.34
N ARG A 135 -17.82 27.74 5.54
CA ARG A 135 -17.95 27.51 4.10
C ARG A 135 -16.62 27.73 3.40
N ALA A 136 -15.96 28.87 3.62
CA ALA A 136 -14.66 29.16 3.03
C ALA A 136 -13.59 28.13 3.45
N ALA A 137 -13.57 27.72 4.72
CA ALA A 137 -12.67 26.68 5.21
C ALA A 137 -12.95 25.30 4.59
N ASN A 138 -14.23 24.95 4.40
CA ASN A 138 -14.62 23.74 3.68
C ASN A 138 -14.12 23.76 2.24
N ASP A 139 -14.38 24.85 1.52
CA ASP A 139 -14.02 24.98 0.11
C ASP A 139 -12.49 24.93 -0.08
N ALA A 140 -11.74 25.66 0.76
CA ALA A 140 -10.29 25.61 0.81
C ALA A 140 -9.75 24.19 1.10
N ALA A 141 -10.34 23.48 2.07
CA ALA A 141 -9.94 22.11 2.39
C ALA A 141 -10.21 21.14 1.24
N GLN A 142 -11.32 21.29 0.52
CA GLN A 142 -11.59 20.49 -0.69
C GLN A 142 -10.56 20.76 -1.78
N VAL A 143 -10.17 22.02 -1.99
CA VAL A 143 -9.14 22.40 -2.97
C VAL A 143 -7.78 21.84 -2.59
N LEU A 144 -7.38 21.92 -1.31
CA LEU A 144 -6.14 21.30 -0.80
C LEU A 144 -6.13 19.78 -1.02
N LEU A 145 -7.23 19.11 -0.66
CA LEU A 145 -7.39 17.67 -0.86
C LEU A 145 -7.30 17.27 -2.33
N GLN A 146 -7.95 18.02 -3.23
CA GLN A 146 -7.87 17.79 -4.66
C GLN A 146 -6.45 18.04 -5.20
N GLY A 147 -5.76 19.08 -4.71
CA GLY A 147 -4.35 19.35 -5.02
C GLY A 147 -3.45 18.17 -4.68
N ARG A 148 -3.57 17.63 -3.46
CA ARG A 148 -2.83 16.44 -3.02
C ARG A 148 -3.14 15.19 -3.84
N ARG A 149 -4.40 14.98 -4.20
CA ARG A 149 -4.78 13.88 -5.11
C ARG A 149 -4.17 14.04 -6.50
N ARG A 150 -4.13 15.27 -7.04
CA ARG A 150 -3.49 15.57 -8.34
C ARG A 150 -1.98 15.36 -8.31
N SER A 151 -1.31 15.60 -7.18
CA SER A 151 0.12 15.27 -7.03
C SER A 151 0.37 13.76 -6.87
N GLY A 152 -0.69 12.95 -6.81
CA GLY A 152 -0.68 11.49 -6.72
C GLY A 152 -0.63 10.93 -5.30
N VAL A 153 -0.89 11.76 -4.29
CA VAL A 153 -1.06 11.29 -2.91
C VAL A 153 -2.33 10.47 -2.81
N PHE A 154 -2.26 9.33 -2.13
CA PHE A 154 -3.45 8.61 -1.72
C PHE A 154 -4.09 9.27 -0.50
N ALA A 155 -4.93 10.28 -0.76
CA ALA A 155 -5.69 10.99 0.26
C ALA A 155 -7.17 10.55 0.23
N LEU A 156 -7.58 9.79 1.24
CA LEU A 156 -8.91 9.18 1.35
C LEU A 156 -9.59 9.66 2.64
N TYR A 157 -10.81 10.17 2.53
CA TYR A 157 -11.70 10.42 3.65
C TYR A 157 -13.06 9.82 3.33
N ASP A 158 -13.30 8.62 3.83
CA ASP A 158 -14.59 7.96 3.79
C ASP A 158 -15.26 8.15 5.15
N LEU A 159 -16.03 9.24 5.29
CA LEU A 159 -16.72 9.56 6.53
C LEU A 159 -17.86 8.58 6.83
N ALA A 160 -18.45 7.97 5.80
CA ALA A 160 -19.57 7.03 5.94
C ALA A 160 -19.13 5.73 6.61
N HIS A 161 -18.03 5.14 6.12
CA HIS A 161 -17.45 3.92 6.71
C HIS A 161 -16.44 4.22 7.83
N GLY A 162 -16.00 5.48 7.94
CA GLY A 162 -15.10 5.96 8.97
C GLY A 162 -13.64 5.60 8.74
N TRP A 163 -13.15 5.80 7.53
CA TRP A 163 -11.75 5.56 7.15
C TRP A 163 -11.09 6.84 6.63
N GLY A 164 -9.87 7.10 7.10
CA GLY A 164 -9.09 8.27 6.74
C GLY A 164 -7.65 7.89 6.40
N SER A 165 -7.06 8.52 5.39
CA SER A 165 -5.62 8.46 5.14
C SER A 165 -4.86 9.15 6.27
N THR A 166 -3.77 8.55 6.72
CA THR A 166 -2.88 9.14 7.73
C THR A 166 -1.79 9.97 7.07
N GLU A 167 -1.13 10.82 7.86
CA GLU A 167 0.06 11.56 7.41
C GLU A 167 1.17 10.61 6.92
N GLU A 168 1.25 9.39 7.44
CA GLU A 168 2.21 8.37 7.00
C GLU A 168 1.79 7.64 5.70
N GLY A 169 0.69 8.03 5.06
CA GLY A 169 0.20 7.43 3.80
C GLY A 169 -0.61 6.14 3.97
N GLY A 170 -0.77 5.63 5.19
CA GLY A 170 -1.64 4.50 5.51
C GLY A 170 -3.11 4.90 5.62
N ILE A 171 -3.99 3.95 5.95
CA ILE A 171 -5.41 4.21 6.26
C ILE A 171 -5.70 3.78 7.70
N ALA A 172 -6.37 4.64 8.46
CA ALA A 172 -6.76 4.44 9.84
C ALA A 172 -8.25 4.72 10.05
N PRO A 173 -8.88 4.13 11.08
CA PRO A 173 -10.27 4.43 11.40
C PRO A 173 -10.42 5.85 11.93
N ILE A 174 -11.43 6.57 11.45
CA ILE A 174 -11.88 7.86 11.97
C ILE A 174 -12.84 7.57 13.14
N PRO A 175 -12.63 8.14 14.34
CA PRO A 175 -13.54 7.98 15.47
C PRO A 175 -14.94 8.51 15.16
N LEU A 176 -15.98 7.79 15.61
CA LEU A 176 -17.38 8.03 15.22
C LEU A 176 -17.85 9.47 15.48
N ASP A 177 -17.44 10.02 16.61
CA ASP A 177 -17.74 11.37 17.09
C ASP A 177 -17.20 12.48 16.18
N VAL A 178 -16.18 12.20 15.37
CA VAL A 178 -15.56 13.18 14.46
C VAL A 178 -15.72 12.81 12.99
N ARG A 179 -16.64 11.90 12.61
CA ARG A 179 -16.87 11.52 11.20
C ARG A 179 -17.68 12.56 10.43
N THR A 180 -17.19 13.79 10.40
CA THR A 180 -17.83 14.92 9.71
C THR A 180 -16.87 15.63 8.80
N VAL A 181 -17.40 16.54 7.97
CA VAL A 181 -16.57 17.39 7.12
C VAL A 181 -15.61 18.27 7.92
N GLY A 182 -15.94 18.58 9.18
CA GLY A 182 -15.04 19.26 10.11
C GLY A 182 -13.71 18.53 10.31
N TYR A 183 -13.71 17.19 10.33
CA TYR A 183 -12.47 16.41 10.39
C TYR A 183 -11.60 16.62 9.15
N VAL A 184 -12.20 16.63 7.97
CA VAL A 184 -11.48 16.87 6.71
C VAL A 184 -10.88 18.28 6.69
N ILE A 185 -11.65 19.29 7.12
CA ILE A 185 -11.19 20.68 7.20
C ILE A 185 -9.95 20.80 8.07
N VAL A 186 -10.01 20.29 9.31
CA VAL A 186 -8.88 20.36 10.24
C VAL A 186 -7.67 19.61 9.69
N GLN A 187 -7.85 18.39 9.17
CA GLN A 187 -6.73 17.60 8.64
C GLN A 187 -6.01 18.31 7.48
N GLU A 188 -6.75 18.82 6.49
CA GLU A 188 -6.12 19.47 5.33
C GLU A 188 -5.46 20.80 5.69
N LEU A 189 -6.09 21.61 6.55
CA LEU A 189 -5.49 22.87 7.02
C LEU A 189 -4.22 22.62 7.85
N MET A 190 -4.22 21.61 8.74
CA MET A 190 -3.04 21.29 9.54
C MET A 190 -1.91 20.69 8.70
N ILE A 191 -2.21 19.87 7.70
CA ILE A 191 -1.20 19.38 6.75
C ILE A 191 -0.58 20.54 5.96
N ALA A 192 -1.41 21.45 5.45
CA ALA A 192 -0.95 22.65 4.73
C ALA A 192 -0.11 23.57 5.64
N ALA A 193 -0.52 23.80 6.89
CA ALA A 193 0.24 24.60 7.83
C ALA A 193 1.60 23.96 8.18
N ASN A 194 1.64 22.65 8.42
CA ASN A 194 2.86 21.90 8.67
C ASN A 194 3.82 21.93 7.47
N GLU A 195 3.30 21.83 6.25
CA GLU A 195 4.08 22.00 5.02
C GLU A 195 4.63 23.42 4.89
N ALA A 196 3.78 24.43 5.07
CA ALA A 196 4.15 25.84 4.96
C ALA A 196 5.25 26.21 5.97
N ILE A 197 5.11 25.78 7.23
CA ILE A 197 6.13 25.96 8.26
C ILE A 197 7.42 25.25 7.87
N ALA A 198 7.35 24.01 7.37
CA ALA A 198 8.55 23.26 6.97
C ALA A 198 9.30 23.97 5.83
N MET A 199 8.57 24.41 4.80
CA MET A 199 9.14 25.12 3.66
C MET A 199 9.74 26.47 4.06
N TRP A 200 9.05 27.22 4.93
CA TRP A 200 9.57 28.47 5.48
C TRP A 200 10.85 28.23 6.31
N CYS A 201 10.87 27.20 7.17
CA CYS A 201 12.08 26.83 7.91
C CYS A 201 13.26 26.47 6.98
N VAL A 202 12.99 25.81 5.83
CA VAL A 202 14.03 25.52 4.83
C VAL A 202 14.53 26.81 4.17
N GLN A 203 13.65 27.75 3.85
CA GLN A 203 14.00 29.03 3.23
C GLN A 203 14.84 29.92 4.17
N GLU A 204 14.52 29.92 5.46
CA GLU A 204 15.23 30.67 6.50
C GLU A 204 16.44 29.91 7.09
N ASP A 205 16.80 28.75 6.53
CA ASP A 205 17.90 27.88 6.98
C ASP A 205 17.84 27.51 8.48
N LEU A 206 16.63 27.20 8.97
CA LEU A 206 16.39 26.90 10.37
C LEU A 206 16.59 25.41 10.68
N PRO A 207 17.40 25.05 11.70
CA PRO A 207 17.58 23.67 12.11
C PRO A 207 16.40 23.22 12.97
N VAL A 208 15.31 22.77 12.32
CA VAL A 208 14.13 22.19 12.99
C VAL A 208 14.10 20.67 12.85
N LEU A 209 13.17 20.00 13.55
CA LEU A 209 12.97 18.56 13.39
C LEU A 209 12.00 18.27 12.23
N PHE A 210 12.54 18.02 11.03
CA PHE A 210 11.73 17.54 9.90
C PHE A 210 11.18 16.13 10.17
N ARG A 211 9.93 15.90 9.77
CA ARG A 211 9.28 14.60 9.77
C ARG A 211 9.47 13.98 8.39
N ASN A 212 10.47 13.11 8.26
CA ASN A 212 10.84 12.50 6.99
C ASN A 212 10.17 11.14 6.81
N HIS A 213 9.69 10.84 5.60
CA HIS A 213 9.11 9.53 5.27
C HIS A 213 9.68 9.03 3.95
N ARG A 214 10.39 7.89 3.99
CA ARG A 214 11.00 7.26 2.81
C ARG A 214 10.18 6.06 2.36
N SER A 215 10.09 5.84 1.04
CA SER A 215 9.46 4.65 0.49
C SER A 215 10.24 3.37 0.83
N ALA A 216 9.56 2.23 0.93
CA ALA A 216 10.22 0.94 0.96
C ALA A 216 10.63 0.54 -0.47
N VAL A 217 11.93 0.30 -0.68
CA VAL A 217 12.53 -0.11 -1.98
C VAL A 217 11.86 -1.34 -2.61
N THR A 218 11.18 -2.16 -1.80
CA THR A 218 10.58 -3.44 -2.19
C THR A 218 9.07 -3.38 -2.47
N ALA A 219 8.43 -2.22 -2.31
CA ALA A 219 7.03 -2.07 -2.67
C ALA A 219 6.92 -1.96 -4.20
N GLY A 220 5.98 -2.70 -4.80
CA GLY A 220 5.52 -2.35 -6.16
C GLY A 220 4.89 -0.96 -6.18
N SER A 221 4.17 -0.59 -7.24
CA SER A 221 3.47 0.69 -7.29
C SER A 221 2.51 0.82 -6.09
N THR A 222 2.87 1.65 -5.11
CA THR A 222 2.01 1.98 -3.97
C THR A 222 0.75 2.70 -4.42
N GLU A 223 0.80 3.34 -5.59
CA GLU A 223 -0.31 4.01 -6.27
C GLU A 223 -1.35 3.00 -6.76
N ASP A 224 -0.91 1.92 -7.43
CA ASP A 224 -1.81 0.86 -7.90
C ASP A 224 -2.50 0.19 -6.71
N LEU A 225 -1.74 -0.12 -5.66
CA LEU A 225 -2.28 -0.72 -4.44
C LEU A 225 -3.28 0.22 -3.73
N ALA A 226 -2.99 1.51 -3.69
CA ALA A 226 -3.89 2.53 -3.17
C ALA A 226 -5.21 2.59 -3.98
N ALA A 227 -5.13 2.55 -5.31
CA ALA A 227 -6.30 2.51 -6.18
C ALA A 227 -7.12 1.23 -5.96
N GLU A 228 -6.47 0.07 -5.82
CA GLU A 228 -7.14 -1.20 -5.48
C GLU A 228 -7.86 -1.12 -4.13
N VAL A 229 -7.25 -0.49 -3.12
CA VAL A 229 -7.89 -0.30 -1.80
C VAL A 229 -9.16 0.55 -1.91
N ALA A 230 -9.14 1.62 -2.71
CA ALA A 230 -10.32 2.46 -2.92
C ALA A 230 -11.48 1.70 -3.59
N VAL A 231 -11.17 0.85 -4.56
CA VAL A 231 -12.19 -0.02 -5.20
C VAL A 231 -12.73 -1.05 -4.23
N ALA A 232 -11.89 -1.57 -3.35
CA ALA A 232 -12.26 -2.62 -2.40
C ALA A 232 -13.11 -2.13 -1.22
N MET A 233 -13.40 -0.83 -1.06
CA MET A 233 -14.14 -0.32 0.11
C MET A 233 -15.53 -0.95 0.30
N THR A 234 -16.14 -1.44 -0.79
CA THR A 234 -17.44 -2.16 -0.73
C THR A 234 -17.33 -3.61 -0.30
N ASP A 235 -16.11 -4.16 -0.24
CA ASP A 235 -15.80 -5.52 0.22
C ASP A 235 -14.91 -5.44 1.48
N PRO A 236 -15.50 -5.57 2.69
CA PRO A 236 -14.76 -5.43 3.94
C PRO A 236 -13.56 -6.37 4.08
N VAL A 237 -13.65 -7.58 3.52
CA VAL A 237 -12.59 -8.59 3.62
C VAL A 237 -11.44 -8.23 2.69
N LEU A 238 -11.74 -7.88 1.44
CA LEU A 238 -10.74 -7.44 0.48
C LEU A 238 -10.10 -6.11 0.89
N PHE A 239 -10.89 -5.16 1.36
CA PHE A 239 -10.42 -3.87 1.87
C PHE A 239 -9.40 -4.06 2.97
N GLU A 240 -9.71 -4.86 4.00
CA GLU A 240 -8.81 -5.08 5.12
C GLU A 240 -7.48 -5.73 4.68
N LYS A 241 -7.55 -6.69 3.75
CA LYS A 241 -6.37 -7.35 3.17
C LYS A 241 -5.49 -6.35 2.41
N LEU A 242 -6.07 -5.53 1.53
CA LEU A 242 -5.32 -4.56 0.73
C LEU A 242 -4.80 -3.40 1.59
N ARG A 243 -5.60 -2.93 2.55
CA ARG A 243 -5.22 -1.93 3.56
C ARG A 243 -3.99 -2.38 4.36
N SER A 244 -3.99 -3.64 4.82
CA SER A 244 -2.85 -4.21 5.53
C SER A 244 -1.60 -4.29 4.66
N ARG A 245 -1.73 -4.65 3.38
CA ARG A 245 -0.63 -4.62 2.41
C ARG A 245 -0.09 -3.20 2.20
N LEU A 246 -0.98 -2.21 2.04
CA LEU A 246 -0.63 -0.80 1.86
C LEU A 246 0.12 -0.26 3.08
N GLN A 247 -0.34 -0.58 4.29
CA GLN A 247 0.36 -0.20 5.52
C GLN A 247 1.75 -0.85 5.62
N SER A 248 1.92 -2.05 5.06
CA SER A 248 3.20 -2.77 5.07
C SER A 248 4.17 -2.27 3.98
N SER A 249 3.69 -1.55 2.97
CA SER A 249 4.55 -0.95 1.93
C SER A 249 5.19 0.38 2.35
N TYR A 250 4.65 1.06 3.36
CA TYR A 250 5.23 2.30 3.89
C TYR A 250 6.20 2.03 5.04
N ARG A 251 7.27 2.83 5.11
CA ARG A 251 8.16 2.82 6.28
C ARG A 251 7.61 3.76 7.34
N ALA A 252 8.00 3.55 8.59
CA ALA A 252 7.70 4.53 9.62
C ALA A 252 8.38 5.87 9.27
N ALA A 253 7.65 6.98 9.43
CA ALA A 253 8.26 8.30 9.34
C ALA A 253 9.17 8.54 10.56
N THR A 254 10.21 9.34 10.36
CA THR A 254 11.29 9.57 11.34
C THR A 254 11.60 11.06 11.44
N TYR A 255 11.90 11.54 12.64
CA TYR A 255 12.42 12.89 12.83
C TYR A 255 13.90 12.97 12.47
N ALA A 256 14.34 14.06 11.85
CA ALA A 256 15.75 14.40 11.69
C ALA A 256 15.93 15.91 11.48
N PRO A 257 17.09 16.49 11.83
CA PRO A 257 17.39 17.89 11.51
C PRO A 257 17.59 18.15 10.01
N THR A 258 17.74 17.09 9.21
CA THR A 258 17.93 17.17 7.76
C THR A 258 16.65 16.80 7.02
N VAL A 259 16.28 17.59 6.01
CA VAL A 259 15.12 17.33 5.16
C VAL A 259 15.41 16.22 4.13
N HIS A 260 14.47 15.29 3.99
CA HIS A 260 14.52 14.18 3.01
C HIS A 260 13.19 13.98 2.27
N GLY A 261 12.21 14.86 2.51
CA GLY A 261 10.86 14.74 1.97
C GLY A 261 9.98 13.74 2.73
N HIS A 262 8.70 13.78 2.37
CA HIS A 262 7.64 12.99 2.98
C HIS A 262 6.87 12.19 1.93
N HIS A 263 7.30 10.95 1.66
CA HIS A 263 6.75 10.11 0.59
C HIS A 263 5.23 9.91 0.69
N GLY A 264 4.71 9.59 1.88
CA GLY A 264 3.27 9.37 2.10
C GLY A 264 2.38 10.60 1.85
N LEU A 265 2.97 11.80 1.86
CA LEU A 265 2.28 13.07 1.58
C LEU A 265 2.74 13.70 0.26
N ARG A 266 3.75 13.14 -0.40
CA ARG A 266 4.46 13.70 -1.57
C ARG A 266 4.93 15.14 -1.39
N LEU A 267 5.45 15.45 -0.21
CA LEU A 267 5.95 16.80 0.11
C LEU A 267 7.48 16.82 0.10
N ALA A 268 8.06 17.94 -0.36
CA ALA A 268 9.51 18.14 -0.38
C ALA A 268 10.07 18.38 1.04
N ALA A 269 9.30 19.04 1.90
CA ALA A 269 9.59 19.24 3.31
C ALA A 269 8.30 19.07 4.13
N TYR A 270 8.44 18.50 5.33
CA TYR A 270 7.32 18.36 6.27
C TYR A 270 7.88 18.37 7.69
N THR A 271 7.18 19.05 8.60
CA THR A 271 7.49 19.07 10.03
C THR A 271 6.19 18.96 10.81
N HIS A 272 6.26 18.48 12.04
CA HIS A 272 5.12 18.63 12.95
C HIS A 272 5.30 19.92 13.72
N ALA A 273 4.34 20.82 13.58
CA ALA A 273 4.30 22.09 14.30
C ALA A 273 2.91 22.42 14.86
N THR A 274 1.86 21.76 14.40
CA THR A 274 0.46 22.08 14.74
C THR A 274 -0.07 21.45 16.03
N SER A 275 0.76 20.76 16.83
CA SER A 275 0.29 20.15 18.08
C SER A 275 1.30 20.16 19.25
N PRO A 276 1.84 21.33 19.64
CA PRO A 276 2.84 21.46 20.69
C PRO A 276 2.35 21.15 22.12
N LEU A 277 1.04 21.12 22.39
CA LEU A 277 0.51 20.69 23.70
C LEU A 277 0.74 19.18 23.93
N ARG A 278 0.77 18.40 22.85
CA ARG A 278 0.73 16.93 22.89
C ARG A 278 1.88 16.24 22.16
N ARG A 279 2.81 16.97 21.55
CA ARG A 279 4.01 16.42 20.89
C ARG A 279 5.24 17.27 21.18
N VAL A 280 6.30 16.65 21.72
CA VAL A 280 7.56 17.34 22.05
C VAL A 280 8.32 17.78 20.79
N SER A 281 8.14 17.09 19.67
CA SER A 281 8.70 17.49 18.36
C SER A 281 8.23 18.89 17.98
N ASP A 282 6.95 19.16 18.17
CA ASP A 282 6.32 20.43 17.82
C ASP A 282 6.79 21.54 18.76
N LEU A 283 6.94 21.25 20.05
CA LEU A 283 7.55 22.17 21.02
C LEU A 283 9.01 22.53 20.66
N ILE A 284 9.80 21.54 20.22
CA ILE A 284 11.18 21.78 19.76
C ILE A 284 11.18 22.70 18.53
N THR A 285 10.36 22.38 17.52
CA THR A 285 10.20 23.19 16.32
C THR A 285 9.77 24.62 16.67
N GLN A 286 8.77 24.79 17.53
CA GLN A 286 8.27 26.09 17.94
C GLN A 286 9.33 26.93 18.67
N ARG A 287 10.16 26.33 19.52
CA ARG A 287 11.28 27.02 20.19
C ARG A 287 12.30 27.57 19.20
N VAL A 288 12.66 26.79 18.18
CA VAL A 288 13.60 27.23 17.15
C VAL A 288 13.00 28.41 16.37
N ILE A 289 11.73 28.31 15.99
CA ILE A 289 11.02 29.39 15.27
C ILE A 289 10.94 30.65 16.13
N PHE A 290 10.52 30.56 17.39
CA PHE A 290 10.39 31.73 18.26
C PHE A 290 11.74 32.38 18.54
N ALA A 291 12.80 31.60 18.76
CA ALA A 291 14.14 32.14 18.93
C ALA A 291 14.59 32.91 17.66
N HIS A 292 14.32 32.38 16.47
CA HIS A 292 14.62 33.07 15.22
C HIS A 292 13.83 34.39 15.08
N LEU A 293 12.51 34.35 15.33
CA LEU A 293 11.65 35.53 15.27
C LEU A 293 12.05 36.61 16.29
N ASP A 294 12.54 36.20 17.46
CA ASP A 294 13.04 37.10 18.50
C ASP A 294 14.49 37.57 18.24
N SER A 295 15.13 37.14 17.13
CA SER A 295 16.55 37.36 16.85
C SER A 295 17.48 36.88 18.00
N ALA A 296 17.06 35.83 18.70
CA ALA A 296 17.78 35.21 19.80
C ALA A 296 18.66 34.04 19.32
N PRO A 297 19.67 33.62 20.11
CA PRO A 297 20.47 32.45 19.79
C PRO A 297 19.60 31.19 19.64
N ALA A 298 19.96 30.32 18.70
CA ALA A 298 19.27 29.04 18.50
C ALA A 298 19.28 28.21 19.81
N PRO A 299 18.13 27.66 20.23
CA PRO A 299 18.01 26.94 21.50
C PRO A 299 18.71 25.57 21.47
N TYR A 300 18.98 25.05 20.28
CA TYR A 300 19.64 23.77 20.06
C TYR A 300 20.64 23.88 18.92
N THR A 301 21.77 23.20 19.08
CA THR A 301 22.70 22.90 17.99
C THR A 301 22.16 21.77 17.10
N THR A 302 22.67 21.66 15.87
CA THR A 302 22.34 20.56 14.95
C THR A 302 22.64 19.18 15.56
N GLU A 303 23.71 19.07 16.35
CA GLU A 303 24.07 17.84 17.07
C GLU A 303 23.03 17.49 18.14
N GLN A 304 22.62 18.48 18.95
CA GLN A 304 21.56 18.28 19.95
C GLN A 304 20.24 17.85 19.30
N LEU A 305 19.85 18.47 18.19
CA LEU A 305 18.65 18.08 17.44
C LEU A 305 18.77 16.67 16.87
N GLY A 306 19.94 16.28 16.36
CA GLY A 306 20.21 14.92 15.91
C GLY A 306 20.03 13.88 17.04
N ASN A 307 20.56 14.18 18.22
CA ASN A 307 20.43 13.32 19.40
C ASN A 307 18.98 13.22 19.88
N LEU A 308 18.25 14.35 19.94
CA LEU A 308 16.83 14.38 20.29
C LEU A 308 15.99 13.59 19.29
N ALA A 309 16.22 13.79 17.99
CA ALA A 309 15.53 13.04 16.94
C ALA A 309 15.78 11.53 17.05
N ALA A 310 17.02 11.11 17.30
CA ALA A 310 17.38 9.71 17.48
C ALA A 310 16.68 9.09 18.71
N ASP A 311 16.62 9.80 19.83
CA ASP A 311 15.89 9.33 21.03
C ASP A 311 14.38 9.20 20.77
N ILE A 312 13.77 10.22 20.18
CA ILE A 312 12.33 10.20 19.83
C ILE A 312 12.02 9.02 18.90
N ASN A 313 12.80 8.84 17.82
CA ASN A 313 12.60 7.75 16.87
C ASN A 313 12.77 6.36 17.52
N ARG A 314 13.81 6.18 18.35
CA ARG A 314 14.07 4.92 19.07
C ARG A 314 12.89 4.53 19.95
N ARG A 315 12.31 5.51 20.65
CA ARG A 315 11.17 5.28 21.54
C ARG A 315 9.89 5.02 20.78
N ILE A 316 9.61 5.73 19.69
CA ILE A 316 8.49 5.42 18.79
C ILE A 316 8.58 3.97 18.29
N ALA A 317 9.78 3.52 17.90
CA ALA A 317 10.00 2.14 17.48
C ALA A 317 9.75 1.14 18.61
N ALA A 318 10.26 1.42 19.82
CA ALA A 318 10.05 0.58 21.00
C ALA A 318 8.57 0.51 21.42
N ASP A 319 7.85 1.63 21.44
CA ASP A 319 6.43 1.71 21.76
C ASP A 319 5.59 0.90 20.73
N ARG A 320 5.96 0.95 19.44
CA ARG A 320 5.34 0.13 18.39
C ARG A 320 5.58 -1.36 18.59
N GLU A 321 6.81 -1.75 18.96
CA GLU A 321 7.17 -3.14 19.24
C GLU A 321 6.46 -3.67 20.47
N GLU A 322 6.43 -2.91 21.57
CA GLU A 322 5.71 -3.27 22.80
C GLU A 322 4.22 -3.47 22.53
N LYS A 323 3.60 -2.54 21.78
CA LYS A 323 2.18 -2.65 21.38
C LYS A 323 1.93 -3.91 20.56
N ALA A 324 2.79 -4.20 19.57
CA ALA A 324 2.70 -5.41 18.77
C ALA A 324 2.86 -6.68 19.63
N ALA A 325 3.81 -6.69 20.56
CA ALA A 325 4.06 -7.79 21.49
C ALA A 325 2.87 -8.00 22.43
N HIS A 326 2.29 -6.93 22.97
CA HIS A 326 1.09 -6.96 23.81
C HIS A 326 -0.09 -7.59 23.07
N PHE A 327 -0.40 -7.15 21.85
CA PHE A 327 -1.48 -7.74 21.07
C PHE A 327 -1.23 -9.20 20.70
N LYS A 328 0.02 -9.57 20.39
CA LYS A 328 0.42 -10.96 20.13
C LYS A 328 0.25 -11.84 21.37
N ALA A 329 0.65 -11.34 22.55
CA ALA A 329 0.49 -12.04 23.83
C ALA A 329 -0.98 -12.19 24.21
N ARG A 330 -1.79 -11.15 24.03
CA ARG A 330 -3.25 -11.19 24.25
C ARG A 330 -3.92 -12.20 23.34
N ASP A 331 -3.60 -12.18 22.04
CA ASP A 331 -4.13 -13.13 21.06
C ASP A 331 -3.77 -14.57 21.46
N ARG A 332 -2.51 -14.83 21.83
CA ARG A 332 -2.05 -16.13 22.32
C ARG A 332 -2.82 -16.58 23.57
N LYS A 333 -3.08 -15.68 24.52
CA LYS A 333 -3.82 -15.98 25.75
C LYS A 333 -5.27 -16.35 25.44
N VAL A 334 -5.96 -15.57 24.59
CA VAL A 334 -7.34 -15.86 24.17
C VAL A 334 -7.41 -17.21 23.45
N THR A 335 -6.52 -17.46 22.49
CA THR A 335 -6.46 -18.76 21.80
C THR A 335 -6.21 -19.90 22.79
N ALA A 336 -5.29 -19.75 23.75
CA ALA A 336 -5.01 -20.79 24.74
C ALA A 336 -6.22 -21.07 25.66
N GLN A 337 -7.00 -20.05 26.03
CA GLN A 337 -8.22 -20.22 26.83
C GLN A 337 -9.30 -21.00 26.07
N VAL A 338 -9.53 -20.65 24.79
CA VAL A 338 -10.49 -21.35 23.94
C VAL A 338 -10.08 -22.83 23.75
N VAL A 339 -8.79 -23.07 23.49
CA VAL A 339 -8.26 -24.44 23.38
C VAL A 339 -8.42 -25.23 24.69
N ALA A 340 -8.15 -24.60 25.84
CA ALA A 340 -8.31 -25.24 27.14
C ALA A 340 -9.77 -25.55 27.50
N ALA A 341 -10.72 -24.77 26.97
CA ALA A 341 -12.16 -24.99 27.12
C ALA A 341 -12.72 -26.04 26.14
N GLY A 342 -11.95 -26.44 25.11
CA GLY A 342 -12.41 -27.34 24.06
C GLY A 342 -13.32 -26.69 23.00
N GLU A 343 -13.48 -25.36 23.03
CA GLU A 343 -14.40 -24.59 22.18
C GLU A 343 -13.76 -24.20 20.83
N LEU A 344 -13.12 -25.17 20.16
CA LEU A 344 -12.32 -24.92 18.96
C LEU A 344 -13.12 -24.34 17.77
N GLU A 345 -14.43 -24.57 17.74
CA GLU A 345 -15.37 -24.07 16.75
C GLU A 345 -15.51 -22.54 16.75
N VAL A 346 -15.21 -21.88 17.87
CA VAL A 346 -15.28 -20.41 18.01
C VAL A 346 -14.05 -19.72 17.42
N LEU A 347 -12.99 -20.47 17.10
CA LEU A 347 -11.76 -19.91 16.55
C LEU A 347 -11.96 -19.44 15.11
N ASP A 348 -11.62 -18.18 14.84
CA ASP A 348 -11.45 -17.69 13.46
C ASP A 348 -10.37 -18.48 12.71
N SER A 349 -10.35 -18.38 11.38
CA SER A 349 -9.42 -19.15 10.53
C SER A 349 -7.95 -18.90 10.87
N LYS A 350 -7.59 -17.71 11.35
CA LYS A 350 -6.21 -17.33 11.68
C LYS A 350 -5.74 -17.98 12.98
N ARG A 351 -6.60 -18.00 14.00
CA ARG A 351 -6.33 -18.68 15.27
C ARG A 351 -6.38 -20.19 15.10
N TRP A 352 -7.34 -20.69 14.33
CA TRP A 352 -7.42 -22.11 13.95
C TRP A 352 -6.13 -22.58 13.29
N ALA A 353 -5.62 -21.85 12.30
CA ALA A 353 -4.37 -22.20 11.62
C ALA A 353 -3.18 -22.33 12.59
N LYS A 354 -3.10 -21.48 13.62
CA LYS A 354 -2.06 -21.57 14.66
C LYS A 354 -2.23 -22.80 15.57
N VAL A 355 -3.47 -23.10 15.96
CA VAL A 355 -3.78 -24.29 16.77
C VAL A 355 -3.45 -25.55 15.99
N LEU A 356 -3.89 -25.62 14.73
CA LEU A 356 -3.60 -26.73 13.84
C LEU A 356 -2.09 -26.90 13.64
N ALA A 357 -1.34 -25.82 13.41
CA ALA A 357 0.12 -25.88 13.26
C ALA A 357 0.84 -26.38 14.51
N ALA A 358 0.36 -26.00 15.69
CA ALA A 358 0.89 -26.54 16.95
C ALA A 358 0.56 -28.03 17.13
N ALA A 359 -0.61 -28.47 16.66
CA ALA A 359 -1.07 -29.85 16.76
C ALA A 359 -0.38 -30.78 15.75
N THR A 360 -0.14 -30.32 14.52
CA THR A 360 0.48 -31.13 13.44
C THR A 360 1.96 -31.45 13.67
N ALA A 361 2.61 -30.77 14.62
CA ALA A 361 3.97 -31.07 15.07
C ALA A 361 4.06 -32.27 16.04
N ARG A 362 2.93 -32.89 16.40
CA ARG A 362 2.80 -34.00 17.35
C ARG A 362 1.77 -35.00 16.85
N ASP A 363 1.54 -36.05 17.62
CA ASP A 363 0.47 -37.01 17.31
C ASP A 363 -0.92 -36.35 17.29
N PRO A 364 -1.84 -36.83 16.43
CA PRO A 364 -3.16 -36.23 16.29
C PRO A 364 -3.92 -36.12 17.62
N ILE A 365 -4.35 -34.90 17.94
CA ILE A 365 -5.11 -34.59 19.16
C ILE A 365 -6.60 -34.72 18.85
N GLY A 366 -7.33 -35.53 19.60
CA GLY A 366 -8.74 -35.87 19.36
C GLY A 366 -9.63 -34.67 19.02
N ASP A 367 -9.65 -33.65 19.88
CA ASP A 367 -10.50 -32.46 19.69
C ASP A 367 -10.13 -31.67 18.43
N VAL A 368 -8.84 -31.57 18.11
CA VAL A 368 -8.36 -30.88 16.90
C VAL A 368 -8.77 -31.66 15.64
N VAL A 369 -8.71 -32.99 15.68
CA VAL A 369 -9.16 -33.82 14.55
C VAL A 369 -10.68 -33.73 14.36
N ILE A 370 -11.44 -33.72 15.46
CA ILE A 370 -12.89 -33.55 15.44
C ILE A 370 -13.25 -32.20 14.80
N GLU A 371 -12.62 -31.11 15.25
CA GLU A 371 -12.88 -29.78 14.70
C GLU A 371 -12.44 -29.66 13.24
N LEU A 372 -11.29 -30.24 12.86
CA LEU A 372 -10.84 -30.24 11.46
C LEU A 372 -11.86 -30.93 10.56
N ARG A 373 -12.42 -32.08 10.98
CA ARG A 373 -13.47 -32.78 10.25
C ARG A 373 -14.78 -32.00 10.20
N ARG A 374 -15.15 -31.32 11.29
CA ARG A 374 -16.30 -30.41 11.30
C ARG A 374 -16.12 -29.31 10.24
N ARG A 375 -14.94 -28.68 10.17
CA ARG A 375 -14.64 -27.65 9.17
C ARG A 375 -14.66 -28.19 7.74
N VAL A 376 -14.19 -29.42 7.51
CA VAL A 376 -14.35 -30.11 6.21
C VAL A 376 -15.84 -30.26 5.86
N GLN A 377 -16.67 -30.66 6.81
CA GLN A 377 -18.12 -30.84 6.60
C GLN A 377 -18.85 -29.51 6.37
N THR A 378 -18.38 -28.42 6.96
CA THR A 378 -18.98 -27.08 6.83
C THR A 378 -18.30 -26.18 5.80
N ASP A 379 -17.41 -26.73 4.96
CA ASP A 379 -16.68 -25.98 3.92
C ASP A 379 -15.83 -24.81 4.46
N ASP A 380 -15.29 -24.94 5.67
CA ASP A 380 -14.54 -23.89 6.41
C ASP A 380 -13.04 -24.23 6.56
N VAL A 381 -12.48 -25.00 5.61
CA VAL A 381 -11.04 -25.29 5.57
C VAL A 381 -10.34 -24.30 4.66
N THR A 382 -9.30 -23.65 5.18
CA THR A 382 -8.53 -22.67 4.41
C THR A 382 -7.30 -23.29 3.74
N VAL A 383 -6.77 -22.62 2.71
CA VAL A 383 -5.47 -22.95 2.09
C VAL A 383 -4.35 -23.03 3.14
N THR A 384 -4.38 -22.15 4.15
CA THR A 384 -3.38 -22.17 5.24
C THR A 384 -3.46 -23.48 6.01
N SER A 385 -4.67 -23.95 6.35
CA SER A 385 -4.87 -25.23 7.06
C SER A 385 -4.35 -26.41 6.24
N ILE A 386 -4.54 -26.39 4.92
CA ILE A 386 -4.06 -27.44 4.01
C ILE A 386 -2.52 -27.47 3.97
N VAL A 387 -1.87 -26.30 3.84
CA VAL A 387 -0.40 -26.20 3.86
C VAL A 387 0.15 -26.64 5.22
N THR A 388 -0.49 -26.27 6.32
CA THR A 388 -0.12 -26.74 7.66
C THR A 388 -0.20 -28.27 7.80
N LEU A 389 -1.19 -28.91 7.17
CA LEU A 389 -1.31 -30.38 7.14
C LEU A 389 -0.24 -31.02 6.26
N LEU A 390 0.18 -30.36 5.17
CA LEU A 390 1.24 -30.85 4.29
C LEU A 390 2.56 -31.04 5.07
N GLU A 391 2.83 -30.18 6.04
CA GLU A 391 4.00 -30.24 6.94
C GLU A 391 3.78 -31.10 8.19
N ALA A 392 2.63 -31.75 8.34
CA ALA A 392 2.31 -32.54 9.52
C ALA A 392 3.17 -33.82 9.61
N VAL A 393 3.51 -34.21 10.85
CA VAL A 393 4.22 -35.47 11.12
C VAL A 393 3.44 -36.69 10.60
N GLU A 394 4.14 -37.80 10.37
CA GLU A 394 3.62 -38.99 9.66
C GLU A 394 2.29 -39.53 10.21
N ASN A 395 2.08 -39.44 11.53
CA ASN A 395 0.85 -39.91 12.17
C ASN A 395 -0.42 -39.16 11.73
N TRP A 396 -0.30 -38.03 11.04
CA TRP A 396 -1.40 -37.32 10.41
C TRP A 396 -1.75 -37.81 8.99
N ALA A 397 -0.98 -38.74 8.40
CA ALA A 397 -1.11 -39.14 6.99
C ALA A 397 -2.53 -39.54 6.59
N SER A 398 -3.26 -40.27 7.44
CA SER A 398 -4.65 -40.65 7.16
C SER A 398 -5.59 -39.44 7.11
N ILE A 399 -5.46 -38.51 8.05
CA ILE A 399 -6.30 -37.30 8.13
C ILE A 399 -5.93 -36.35 6.99
N ARG A 400 -4.64 -36.20 6.69
CA ARG A 400 -4.13 -35.43 5.56
C ARG A 400 -4.74 -35.93 4.24
N ARG A 401 -4.74 -37.24 4.01
CA ARG A 401 -5.35 -37.84 2.81
C ARG A 401 -6.84 -37.54 2.72
N GLU A 402 -7.58 -37.73 3.83
CA GLU A 402 -9.01 -37.41 3.93
C GLU A 402 -9.31 -35.96 3.52
N VAL A 403 -8.58 -35.00 4.11
CA VAL A 403 -8.74 -33.57 3.83
C VAL A 403 -8.34 -33.24 2.39
N PHE A 404 -7.25 -33.79 1.88
CA PHE A 404 -6.75 -33.47 0.54
C PHE A 404 -7.65 -34.06 -0.56
N ASP A 405 -8.24 -35.23 -0.34
CA ASP A 405 -9.21 -35.83 -1.26
C ASP A 405 -10.54 -35.09 -1.28
N TRP A 406 -10.98 -34.57 -0.13
CA TRP A 406 -12.10 -33.62 -0.08
C TRP A 406 -11.74 -32.33 -0.83
N ALA A 407 -10.63 -31.68 -0.47
CA ALA A 407 -10.26 -30.37 -0.99
C ALA A 407 -9.99 -30.40 -2.51
N SER A 408 -9.41 -31.47 -3.05
CA SER A 408 -9.22 -31.59 -4.50
C SER A 408 -10.52 -31.69 -5.29
N ARG A 409 -11.61 -32.18 -4.66
CA ARG A 409 -12.92 -32.30 -5.30
C ARG A 409 -13.79 -31.07 -5.08
N ALA A 410 -13.81 -30.54 -3.86
CA ALA A 410 -14.63 -29.40 -3.48
C ALA A 410 -14.00 -28.05 -3.91
N HIS A 411 -12.67 -27.95 -3.86
CA HIS A 411 -11.91 -26.72 -4.12
C HIS A 411 -10.68 -26.96 -5.03
N PRO A 412 -10.87 -27.37 -6.29
CA PRO A 412 -9.76 -27.49 -7.24
C PRO A 412 -8.95 -26.17 -7.35
N GLU A 413 -9.59 -25.01 -7.17
CA GLU A 413 -8.96 -23.70 -7.19
C GLU A 413 -7.93 -23.45 -6.08
N PHE A 414 -7.95 -24.22 -4.99
CA PHE A 414 -6.96 -24.09 -3.93
C PHE A 414 -5.59 -24.65 -4.33
N GLY A 415 -5.53 -25.66 -5.21
CA GLY A 415 -4.30 -26.39 -5.54
C GLY A 415 -3.10 -25.49 -5.85
N PRO A 416 -3.19 -24.56 -6.82
CA PRO A 416 -2.09 -23.64 -7.13
C PRO A 416 -1.67 -22.74 -5.95
N SER A 417 -2.63 -22.32 -5.12
CA SER A 417 -2.37 -21.50 -3.93
C SER A 417 -1.67 -22.30 -2.84
N VAL A 418 -2.04 -23.57 -2.65
CA VAL A 418 -1.38 -24.50 -1.71
C VAL A 418 0.09 -24.67 -2.10
N VAL A 419 0.36 -24.98 -3.37
CA VAL A 419 1.74 -25.14 -3.89
C VAL A 419 2.53 -23.84 -3.70
N SER A 420 1.95 -22.70 -4.07
CA SER A 420 2.60 -21.38 -3.93
C SER A 420 2.93 -21.04 -2.48
N MET A 421 1.99 -21.23 -1.56
CA MET A 421 2.19 -20.96 -0.13
C MET A 421 3.20 -21.92 0.51
N TRP A 422 3.17 -23.20 0.14
CA TRP A 422 4.16 -24.17 0.62
C TRP A 422 5.58 -23.81 0.17
N LEU A 423 5.77 -23.37 -1.08
CA LEU A 423 7.06 -22.91 -1.58
C LEU A 423 7.55 -21.63 -0.89
N GLN A 424 6.66 -20.73 -0.48
CA GLN A 424 7.05 -19.55 0.30
C GLN A 424 7.59 -19.94 1.69
N ALA A 425 7.12 -21.03 2.27
CA ALA A 425 7.66 -21.59 3.52
C ALA A 425 8.99 -22.33 3.32
N HIS A 426 9.34 -22.68 2.07
CA HIS A 426 10.54 -23.41 1.70
C HIS A 426 11.37 -22.64 0.65
N PRO A 427 12.02 -21.52 1.03
CA PRO A 427 12.68 -20.62 0.08
C PRO A 427 13.86 -21.27 -0.68
N ASP A 428 14.40 -22.38 -0.18
CA ASP A 428 15.47 -23.14 -0.83
C ASP A 428 14.96 -24.05 -1.97
N MET A 429 13.65 -24.26 -2.09
CA MET A 429 13.07 -25.07 -3.15
C MET A 429 13.00 -24.29 -4.48
N PRO A 430 13.25 -24.97 -5.63
CA PRO A 430 13.15 -24.31 -6.92
C PRO A 430 11.70 -23.92 -7.24
N ARG A 431 11.55 -22.99 -8.19
CA ARG A 431 10.23 -22.59 -8.69
C ARG A 431 9.50 -23.80 -9.30
N PRO A 432 8.16 -23.84 -9.22
CA PRO A 432 7.40 -24.93 -9.79
C PRO A 432 7.48 -24.85 -11.31
N GLU A 433 7.80 -25.96 -11.94
CA GLU A 433 7.70 -26.15 -13.39
C GLU A 433 6.33 -26.74 -13.70
N ILE A 434 5.67 -26.21 -14.74
CA ILE A 434 4.36 -26.67 -15.17
C ILE A 434 4.51 -27.16 -16.62
N ASP A 435 4.47 -28.47 -16.79
CA ASP A 435 4.39 -29.10 -18.10
C ASP A 435 2.93 -29.08 -18.55
N GLY A 436 2.67 -28.77 -19.81
CA GLY A 436 1.31 -28.71 -20.34
C GLY A 436 1.23 -29.13 -21.80
N ASP A 437 0.12 -29.77 -22.16
CA ASP A 437 -0.20 -30.19 -23.52
C ASP A 437 -1.71 -29.99 -23.78
N HIS A 438 -2.13 -29.97 -25.04
CA HIS A 438 -3.55 -29.96 -25.38
C HIS A 438 -3.81 -30.66 -26.71
N ARG A 439 -4.99 -31.27 -26.82
CA ARG A 439 -5.45 -31.99 -28.01
C ARG A 439 -6.93 -31.75 -28.22
N GLY A 440 -7.39 -31.94 -29.46
CA GLY A 440 -8.80 -31.86 -29.83
C GLY A 440 -9.17 -30.55 -30.52
N PRO A 441 -10.39 -30.47 -31.07
CA PRO A 441 -10.85 -29.29 -31.79
C PRO A 441 -11.08 -28.11 -30.84
N SER A 442 -11.01 -26.87 -31.36
CA SER A 442 -11.11 -25.63 -30.56
C SER A 442 -12.38 -25.50 -29.71
N HIS A 443 -13.47 -26.18 -30.09
CA HIS A 443 -14.74 -26.20 -29.37
C HIS A 443 -14.87 -27.32 -28.33
N THR A 444 -13.94 -28.28 -28.31
CA THR A 444 -13.88 -29.35 -27.30
C THR A 444 -12.41 -29.74 -27.02
N PRO A 445 -11.58 -28.79 -26.55
CA PRO A 445 -10.19 -29.06 -26.25
C PRO A 445 -10.07 -29.89 -24.97
N VAL A 446 -9.11 -30.79 -24.94
CA VAL A 446 -8.64 -31.47 -23.73
C VAL A 446 -7.24 -30.97 -23.44
N PHE A 447 -7.03 -30.47 -22.24
CA PHE A 447 -5.74 -30.02 -21.74
C PHE A 447 -5.17 -31.05 -20.79
N ALA A 448 -3.87 -31.25 -20.83
CA ALA A 448 -3.12 -32.00 -19.83
C ALA A 448 -2.13 -31.07 -19.15
N ALA A 449 -1.97 -31.17 -17.84
CA ALA A 449 -0.97 -30.44 -17.08
C ALA A 449 -0.29 -31.34 -16.04
N ARG A 450 0.93 -30.98 -15.65
CA ARG A 450 1.70 -31.64 -14.59
C ARG A 450 2.60 -30.63 -13.92
N PHE A 451 2.66 -30.68 -12.58
CA PHE A 451 3.54 -29.82 -11.79
C PHE A 451 4.78 -30.61 -11.33
N ARG A 452 5.94 -29.94 -11.33
CA ARG A 452 7.22 -30.45 -10.80
C ARG A 452 7.84 -29.41 -9.87
N VAL A 453 8.35 -29.85 -8.72
CA VAL A 453 9.17 -29.03 -7.81
C VAL A 453 10.38 -29.86 -7.38
N GLY A 454 11.57 -29.42 -7.78
CA GLY A 454 12.81 -30.13 -7.46
C GLY A 454 12.78 -31.56 -8.01
N GLN A 455 12.87 -32.55 -7.12
CA GLN A 455 12.83 -33.97 -7.47
C GLN A 455 11.41 -34.59 -7.43
N VAL A 456 10.42 -33.83 -6.94
CA VAL A 456 9.04 -34.31 -6.81
C VAL A 456 8.25 -33.93 -8.06
N CYS A 457 7.73 -34.95 -8.72
CA CYS A 457 6.89 -34.83 -9.90
C CYS A 457 5.47 -35.29 -9.56
N GLY A 458 4.47 -34.46 -9.84
CA GLY A 458 3.06 -34.85 -9.72
C GLY A 458 2.60 -35.73 -10.88
N PRO A 459 1.44 -36.39 -10.77
CA PRO A 459 0.81 -37.06 -11.91
C PRO A 459 0.34 -36.04 -12.96
N TRP A 460 0.14 -36.52 -14.19
CA TRP A 460 -0.60 -35.77 -15.19
C TRP A 460 -2.08 -35.69 -14.80
N ALA A 461 -2.66 -34.51 -14.94
CA ALA A 461 -4.11 -34.30 -14.85
C ALA A 461 -4.65 -33.77 -16.18
N THR A 462 -5.88 -34.17 -16.52
CA THR A 462 -6.53 -33.76 -17.77
C THR A 462 -7.88 -33.14 -17.51
N ALA A 463 -8.21 -32.04 -18.20
CA ALA A 463 -9.50 -31.38 -18.10
C ALA A 463 -9.92 -30.71 -19.41
N GLY A 464 -11.21 -30.33 -19.53
CA GLY A 464 -11.74 -29.58 -20.66
C GLY A 464 -11.27 -28.11 -20.74
N SER A 465 -10.49 -27.65 -19.76
CA SER A 465 -9.89 -26.32 -19.76
C SER A 465 -8.46 -26.36 -19.22
N LYS A 466 -7.59 -25.47 -19.71
CA LYS A 466 -6.23 -25.33 -19.21
C LYS A 466 -6.19 -25.08 -17.70
N LYS A 467 -7.06 -24.19 -17.22
CA LYS A 467 -7.17 -23.85 -15.80
C LYS A 467 -7.56 -25.06 -14.95
N GLY A 468 -8.53 -25.86 -15.38
CA GLY A 468 -8.94 -27.07 -14.67
C GLY A 468 -7.81 -28.11 -14.61
N ALA A 469 -7.09 -28.32 -15.72
CA ALA A 469 -5.98 -29.27 -15.76
C ALA A 469 -4.85 -28.84 -14.82
N GLU A 470 -4.50 -27.56 -14.79
CA GLU A 470 -3.49 -27.02 -13.86
C GLU A 470 -3.91 -27.12 -12.39
N GLN A 471 -5.19 -26.88 -12.08
CA GLN A 471 -5.74 -27.02 -10.73
C GLN A 471 -5.64 -28.45 -10.21
N ASP A 472 -6.07 -29.42 -11.02
CA ASP A 472 -6.00 -30.84 -10.67
C ASP A 472 -4.55 -31.34 -10.58
N ALA A 473 -3.68 -30.87 -11.49
CA ALA A 473 -2.25 -31.20 -11.47
C ALA A 473 -1.54 -30.65 -10.22
N ALA A 474 -1.90 -29.44 -9.77
CA ALA A 474 -1.36 -28.87 -8.53
C ALA A 474 -1.77 -29.68 -7.29
N TRP A 475 -3.00 -30.19 -7.24
CA TRP A 475 -3.43 -31.13 -6.22
C TRP A 475 -2.69 -32.47 -6.31
N GLY A 476 -2.45 -32.96 -7.53
CA GLY A 476 -1.63 -34.15 -7.78
C GLY A 476 -0.22 -34.01 -7.19
N LEU A 477 0.45 -32.88 -7.44
CA LEU A 477 1.75 -32.58 -6.82
C LEU A 477 1.64 -32.50 -5.30
N THR A 478 0.63 -31.80 -4.77
CA THR A 478 0.43 -31.66 -3.32
C THR A 478 0.31 -33.01 -2.62
N LYS A 479 -0.43 -33.96 -3.22
CA LYS A 479 -0.56 -35.33 -2.71
C LYS A 479 0.75 -36.12 -2.83
N ALA A 480 1.50 -35.95 -3.92
CA ALA A 480 2.80 -36.58 -4.11
C ALA A 480 3.82 -36.11 -3.04
N VAL A 481 3.89 -34.80 -2.79
CA VAL A 481 4.71 -34.20 -1.72
C VAL A 481 4.30 -34.77 -0.35
N ALA A 482 2.99 -34.82 -0.06
CA ALA A 482 2.48 -35.37 1.19
C ALA A 482 2.75 -36.87 1.41
N ALA A 483 2.94 -37.63 0.34
CA ALA A 483 3.27 -39.05 0.40
C ALA A 483 4.78 -39.31 0.40
N GLY A 484 5.61 -38.29 0.13
CA GLY A 484 7.04 -38.50 -0.14
C GLY A 484 7.29 -39.27 -1.44
N GLU A 485 6.35 -39.23 -2.38
CA GLU A 485 6.38 -39.96 -3.64
C GLU A 485 6.63 -39.02 -4.82
N SER A 486 7.29 -39.52 -5.87
CA SER A 486 7.46 -38.80 -7.13
C SER A 486 6.92 -39.66 -8.26
N HIS A 487 6.02 -39.11 -9.06
CA HIS A 487 5.42 -39.82 -10.17
C HIS A 487 6.46 -39.97 -11.30
N PRO A 488 6.54 -41.14 -11.97
CA PRO A 488 7.52 -41.37 -13.03
C PRO A 488 7.41 -40.32 -14.16
N GLU A 489 8.55 -39.97 -14.75
CA GLU A 489 8.63 -39.05 -15.89
C GLU A 489 8.14 -39.70 -17.19
N VAL A 490 6.82 -39.89 -17.27
CA VAL A 490 6.13 -40.32 -18.49
C VAL A 490 5.71 -39.13 -19.34
N GLY A 491 5.64 -39.35 -20.65
CA GLY A 491 5.15 -38.36 -21.62
C GLY A 491 3.71 -37.95 -21.35
N SER A 492 3.30 -36.84 -21.96
CA SER A 492 1.90 -36.36 -21.90
C SER A 492 0.94 -37.48 -22.32
N PRO A 493 -0.15 -37.73 -21.57
CA PRO A 493 -1.15 -38.73 -21.92
C PRO A 493 -1.90 -38.40 -23.21
N LEU A 494 -1.72 -37.18 -23.75
CA LEU A 494 -2.31 -36.74 -25.01
C LEU A 494 -1.43 -37.03 -26.23
N ARG A 495 -0.21 -37.57 -26.05
CA ARG A 495 0.68 -38.00 -27.14
C ARG A 495 0.46 -39.47 -27.47
N ASP A 496 0.20 -39.79 -28.73
CA ASP A 496 0.08 -41.18 -29.20
C ASP A 496 1.46 -41.87 -29.26
N ASP A 497 1.55 -43.12 -28.80
CA ASP A 497 2.61 -44.06 -29.21
C ASP A 497 2.44 -44.37 -30.72
N PRO A 498 3.52 -44.54 -31.49
CA PRO A 498 3.45 -44.67 -32.95
C PRO A 498 2.75 -45.98 -33.37
N GLN A 499 1.61 -45.88 -34.06
CA GLN A 499 0.98 -47.03 -34.72
C GLN A 499 1.84 -47.58 -35.88
N PRO A 500 1.84 -48.91 -36.11
CA PRO A 500 2.65 -49.54 -37.15
C PRO A 500 2.10 -49.29 -38.56
N VAL A 501 2.99 -48.92 -39.47
CA VAL A 501 2.70 -48.64 -40.88
C VAL A 501 2.42 -49.94 -41.65
N PRO A 502 1.31 -50.09 -42.40
CA PRO A 502 1.13 -51.17 -43.37
C PRO A 502 1.83 -50.85 -44.71
N PRO A 503 2.19 -51.88 -45.51
CA PRO A 503 3.32 -51.82 -46.44
C PRO A 503 3.05 -51.06 -47.75
N SER A 504 4.15 -50.54 -48.27
CA SER A 504 4.31 -49.78 -49.50
C SER A 504 3.79 -50.46 -50.77
N THR A 505 3.07 -49.69 -51.59
CA THR A 505 3.06 -49.87 -53.05
C THR A 505 3.87 -48.75 -53.71
N THR A 506 4.91 -49.19 -54.40
CA THR A 506 5.80 -48.41 -55.27
C THR A 506 5.04 -47.85 -56.49
N HIS A 507 5.31 -46.59 -56.86
CA HIS A 507 6.04 -46.30 -58.10
C HIS A 507 6.42 -44.82 -58.27
N ALA A 508 7.72 -44.63 -58.46
CA ALA A 508 8.40 -43.72 -59.40
C ALA A 508 8.12 -42.21 -59.35
N GLY A 509 9.17 -41.44 -59.04
CA GLY A 509 9.26 -40.05 -59.50
C GLY A 509 10.29 -39.15 -58.82
N VAL A 510 11.56 -39.29 -59.21
CA VAL A 510 12.55 -38.20 -59.36
C VAL A 510 13.20 -37.57 -58.09
N ARG A 511 14.49 -37.94 -57.95
CA ARG A 511 15.70 -37.16 -57.56
C ARG A 511 15.47 -35.76 -56.93
N ALA A 512 15.83 -35.50 -55.67
CA ALA A 512 17.17 -35.46 -55.02
C ALA A 512 17.60 -34.01 -54.69
N ARG A 513 17.75 -33.71 -53.39
CA ARG A 513 18.79 -32.81 -52.87
C ARG A 513 19.42 -33.46 -51.63
N PRO A 514 20.73 -33.25 -51.39
CA PRO A 514 21.51 -34.11 -50.50
C PRO A 514 21.39 -33.70 -49.04
N THR A 515 21.51 -34.72 -48.19
CA THR A 515 21.94 -34.64 -46.80
C THR A 515 23.43 -34.29 -46.70
N SER A 516 23.80 -33.59 -45.64
CA SER A 516 25.07 -33.62 -44.87
C SER A 516 25.30 -32.21 -44.30
N ALA A 517 25.83 -32.00 -43.09
CA ALA A 517 26.30 -32.86 -42.04
C ALA A 517 26.21 -32.09 -40.72
N ARG A 518 26.25 -32.83 -39.61
CA ARG A 518 26.61 -32.30 -38.28
C ARG A 518 27.99 -31.66 -38.32
N SER A 519 28.15 -30.48 -37.70
CA SER A 519 29.27 -30.18 -36.78
C SER A 519 29.25 -28.74 -36.29
N GLY A 520 29.32 -28.55 -34.97
CA GLY A 520 30.15 -27.50 -34.35
C GLY A 520 29.45 -26.21 -33.88
N PRO A 521 29.98 -25.57 -32.81
CA PRO A 521 29.29 -24.54 -32.04
C PRO A 521 29.57 -23.12 -32.55
N MET A 522 28.55 -22.26 -32.59
CA MET A 522 28.75 -20.80 -32.71
C MET A 522 27.63 -20.06 -31.97
N ASP A 523 28.00 -19.43 -30.86
CA ASP A 523 27.30 -18.26 -30.34
C ASP A 523 27.41 -17.15 -31.41
N SER A 524 26.27 -16.70 -31.93
CA SER A 524 26.19 -15.52 -32.78
C SER A 524 25.18 -14.53 -32.21
N ASP A 525 25.53 -13.24 -32.28
CA ASP A 525 24.79 -12.04 -31.84
C ASP A 525 23.28 -12.05 -32.19
N SER A 526 22.91 -12.77 -33.26
CA SER A 526 21.54 -13.01 -33.70
C SER A 526 20.65 -13.68 -32.64
N GLY A 527 21.22 -14.59 -31.82
CA GLY A 527 20.49 -15.25 -30.74
C GLY A 527 20.18 -14.31 -29.57
N GLN A 528 21.06 -13.34 -29.31
CA GLN A 528 20.87 -12.35 -28.25
C GLN A 528 19.83 -11.29 -28.63
N ALA A 529 19.85 -10.83 -29.88
CA ALA A 529 18.84 -9.92 -30.43
C ALA A 529 17.44 -10.57 -30.43
N SER A 530 17.34 -11.83 -30.86
CA SER A 530 16.07 -12.58 -30.85
C SER A 530 15.52 -12.78 -29.43
N ARG A 531 16.37 -13.08 -28.44
CA ARG A 531 15.97 -13.20 -27.03
C ARG A 531 15.58 -11.86 -26.40
N ARG A 532 16.23 -10.76 -26.78
CA ARG A 532 15.86 -9.40 -26.35
C ARG A 532 14.48 -9.01 -26.88
N ARG A 533 14.20 -9.29 -28.16
CA ARG A 533 12.89 -9.06 -28.78
C ARG A 533 11.80 -9.89 -28.11
N GLU A 534 12.02 -11.18 -27.91
CA GLU A 534 11.05 -12.07 -27.24
C GLU A 534 10.75 -11.62 -25.79
N ARG A 535 11.75 -11.11 -25.07
CA ARG A 535 11.56 -10.59 -23.70
C ARG A 535 10.79 -9.26 -23.68
N ALA A 536 11.05 -8.37 -24.64
CA ALA A 536 10.34 -7.10 -24.77
C ALA A 536 8.85 -7.31 -25.12
N GLN A 537 8.57 -8.26 -26.02
CA GLN A 537 7.21 -8.59 -26.46
C GLN A 537 6.32 -9.23 -25.38
N LYS A 538 6.90 -9.78 -24.29
CA LYS A 538 6.11 -10.31 -23.15
C LYS A 538 5.41 -9.23 -22.34
N ASN A 539 5.96 -8.02 -22.28
CA ASN A 539 5.33 -6.86 -21.66
C ASN A 539 5.79 -5.56 -22.34
N PRO A 540 5.25 -5.27 -23.53
CA PRO A 540 5.77 -4.21 -24.38
C PRO A 540 5.56 -2.83 -23.79
N ILE A 541 4.47 -2.59 -23.06
CA ILE A 541 4.20 -1.30 -22.39
C ILE A 541 5.28 -1.00 -21.35
N ALA A 542 5.52 -1.93 -20.43
CA ALA A 542 6.53 -1.76 -19.39
C ALA A 542 7.94 -1.65 -19.97
N TRP A 543 8.21 -2.36 -21.06
CA TRP A 543 9.49 -2.29 -21.76
C TRP A 543 9.73 -0.90 -22.36
N VAL A 544 8.76 -0.30 -23.07
CA VAL A 544 8.93 1.05 -23.66
C VAL A 544 9.09 2.11 -22.57
N ILE A 545 8.35 2.01 -21.46
CA ILE A 545 8.49 2.94 -20.32
C ILE A 545 9.90 2.82 -19.72
N SER A 546 10.35 1.60 -19.43
CA SER A 546 11.69 1.35 -18.88
C SER A 546 12.79 1.78 -19.85
N HIS A 547 12.56 1.61 -21.17
CA HIS A 547 13.47 2.08 -22.20
C HIS A 547 13.61 3.61 -22.18
N ALA A 548 12.51 4.35 -21.99
CA ALA A 548 12.55 5.81 -21.85
C ALA A 548 13.29 6.27 -20.59
N GLU A 549 13.01 5.64 -19.45
CA GLU A 549 13.68 5.94 -18.18
C GLU A 549 15.19 5.67 -18.24
N HIS A 550 15.60 4.55 -18.84
CA HIS A 550 17.01 4.16 -18.93
C HIS A 550 17.84 5.11 -19.81
N HIS A 551 17.22 5.71 -20.83
CA HIS A 551 17.88 6.64 -21.75
C HIS A 551 17.62 8.13 -21.42
N GLY A 552 16.91 8.42 -20.32
CA GLY A 552 16.60 9.80 -19.91
C GLY A 552 15.67 10.54 -20.89
N HIS A 553 14.85 9.81 -21.63
CA HIS A 553 13.91 10.36 -22.61
C HIS A 553 12.55 10.68 -21.96
N PRO A 554 11.76 11.63 -22.53
CA PRO A 554 10.40 11.86 -22.08
C PRO A 554 9.53 10.61 -22.24
N SER A 555 8.58 10.43 -21.32
CA SER A 555 7.68 9.28 -21.32
C SER A 555 6.84 9.19 -22.61
N PRO A 556 6.56 7.96 -23.11
CA PRO A 556 5.68 7.77 -24.27
C PRO A 556 4.30 8.37 -24.04
N GLN A 557 3.78 9.07 -25.04
CA GLN A 557 2.45 9.67 -25.01
C GLN A 557 1.44 8.69 -25.59
N TRP A 558 0.33 8.45 -24.89
CA TRP A 558 -0.70 7.48 -25.28
C TRP A 558 -2.04 8.20 -25.51
N ALA A 559 -2.65 7.96 -26.67
CA ALA A 559 -3.98 8.46 -26.99
C ALA A 559 -4.90 7.28 -27.30
N VAL A 560 -5.92 7.04 -26.48
CA VAL A 560 -6.88 5.94 -26.68
C VAL A 560 -8.24 6.50 -27.10
N ARG A 561 -8.78 5.98 -28.20
CA ARG A 561 -10.14 6.27 -28.67
C ARG A 561 -10.98 5.00 -28.62
N MET A 562 -12.28 5.17 -28.41
CA MET A 562 -13.27 4.09 -28.43
C MET A 562 -14.22 4.33 -29.59
N GLU A 563 -14.45 3.29 -30.39
CA GLU A 563 -15.42 3.28 -31.49
C GLU A 563 -16.31 2.03 -31.38
N GLY A 564 -17.52 2.11 -31.94
CA GLY A 564 -18.49 1.00 -31.95
C GLY A 564 -19.55 1.06 -30.84
N ALA A 565 -20.44 0.07 -30.86
CA ALA A 565 -21.56 -0.01 -29.92
C ALA A 565 -21.09 -0.44 -28.52
N ALA A 566 -21.78 -0.01 -27.47
CA ALA A 566 -21.39 -0.26 -26.07
C ALA A 566 -21.24 -1.76 -25.70
N HIS A 567 -21.87 -2.66 -26.45
CA HIS A 567 -21.81 -4.11 -26.25
C HIS A 567 -20.67 -4.80 -27.03
N ALA A 568 -19.94 -4.07 -27.89
CA ALA A 568 -18.78 -4.55 -28.63
C ALA A 568 -17.82 -3.39 -28.95
N PRO A 569 -17.23 -2.73 -27.93
CA PRO A 569 -16.35 -1.58 -28.15
C PRO A 569 -15.02 -2.04 -28.77
N VAL A 570 -14.55 -1.29 -29.76
CA VAL A 570 -13.19 -1.39 -30.29
C VAL A 570 -12.41 -0.19 -29.79
N PHE A 571 -11.30 -0.46 -29.11
CA PHE A 571 -10.38 0.57 -28.65
C PHE A 571 -9.20 0.65 -29.61
N THR A 572 -8.87 1.86 -30.03
CA THR A 572 -7.67 2.15 -30.81
C THR A 572 -6.75 3.01 -29.98
N CYS A 573 -5.50 2.58 -29.81
CA CYS A 573 -4.48 3.31 -29.09
C CYS A 573 -3.39 3.74 -30.06
N GLU A 574 -3.03 5.02 -30.02
CA GLU A 574 -1.82 5.56 -30.63
C GLU A 574 -0.79 5.81 -29.53
N VAL A 575 0.45 5.38 -29.75
CA VAL A 575 1.60 5.70 -28.90
C VAL A 575 2.62 6.50 -29.69
N ARG A 576 3.08 7.62 -29.11
CA ARG A 576 4.15 8.46 -29.66
C ARG A 576 5.34 8.46 -28.72
N TYR A 577 6.51 8.15 -29.23
CA TYR A 577 7.74 8.11 -28.47
C TYR A 577 8.93 8.43 -29.37
N LEU A 578 9.66 9.51 -29.06
CA LEU A 578 10.68 10.08 -29.96
C LEU A 578 10.07 10.37 -31.35
N ASP A 579 10.73 9.95 -32.43
CA ASP A 579 10.26 10.09 -33.80
C ASP A 579 9.35 8.92 -34.25
N HIS A 580 9.01 8.00 -33.33
CA HIS A 580 8.20 6.82 -33.61
C HIS A 580 6.74 7.02 -33.21
N THR A 581 5.83 6.58 -34.07
CA THR A 581 4.39 6.50 -33.78
C THR A 581 3.89 5.12 -34.19
N ALA A 582 3.20 4.45 -33.26
CA ALA A 582 2.60 3.14 -33.51
C ALA A 582 1.14 3.13 -33.06
N THR A 583 0.33 2.30 -33.72
CA THR A 583 -1.11 2.20 -33.44
C THR A 583 -1.53 0.75 -33.25
N GLY A 584 -2.36 0.49 -32.24
CA GLY A 584 -2.87 -0.84 -31.94
C GLY A 584 -4.35 -0.82 -31.58
N SER A 585 -5.07 -1.86 -32.01
CA SER A 585 -6.50 -2.02 -31.73
C SER A 585 -6.76 -3.22 -30.81
N GLY A 586 -7.78 -3.14 -29.95
CA GLY A 586 -8.18 -4.25 -29.09
C GLY A 586 -9.60 -4.10 -28.54
N THR A 587 -10.14 -5.19 -28.00
CA THR A 587 -11.47 -5.21 -27.36
C THR A 587 -11.48 -4.54 -25.97
N THR A 588 -10.31 -4.18 -25.44
CA THR A 588 -10.15 -3.38 -24.21
C THR A 588 -9.06 -2.32 -24.41
N LYS A 589 -9.10 -1.24 -23.62
CA LYS A 589 -8.05 -0.19 -23.62
C LYS A 589 -6.65 -0.77 -23.43
N ASN A 590 -6.50 -1.76 -22.55
CA ASN A 590 -5.20 -2.39 -22.26
C ASN A 590 -4.69 -3.24 -23.43
N LEU A 591 -5.58 -3.99 -24.11
CA LEU A 591 -5.19 -4.75 -25.30
C LEU A 591 -4.77 -3.83 -26.45
N ALA A 592 -5.49 -2.72 -26.65
CA ALA A 592 -5.13 -1.71 -27.65
C ALA A 592 -3.76 -1.06 -27.34
N ARG A 593 -3.51 -0.69 -26.08
CA ARG A 593 -2.21 -0.16 -25.63
C ARG A 593 -1.09 -1.19 -25.79
N SER A 594 -1.34 -2.45 -25.43
CA SER A 594 -0.33 -3.50 -25.54
C SER A 594 0.03 -3.80 -27.00
N ALA A 595 -0.95 -3.76 -27.90
CA ALA A 595 -0.73 -3.92 -29.33
C ALA A 595 0.07 -2.74 -29.91
N ALA A 596 -0.29 -1.51 -29.56
CA ALA A 596 0.44 -0.31 -30.00
C ALA A 596 1.89 -0.30 -29.47
N ALA A 597 2.08 -0.75 -28.22
CA ALA A 597 3.40 -0.88 -27.62
C ALA A 597 4.25 -1.97 -28.29
N ALA A 598 3.65 -3.12 -28.64
CA ALA A 598 4.36 -4.22 -29.29
C ALA A 598 4.95 -3.80 -30.65
N ASP A 599 4.17 -3.05 -31.42
CA ASP A 599 4.58 -2.51 -32.73
C ASP A 599 5.67 -1.41 -32.58
N LEU A 600 5.55 -0.57 -31.55
CA LEU A 600 6.58 0.41 -31.19
C LEU A 600 7.90 -0.27 -30.76
N VAL A 601 7.83 -1.35 -29.99
CA VAL A 601 9.00 -2.14 -29.57
C VAL A 601 9.74 -2.69 -30.77
N ASP A 602 9.03 -3.24 -31.75
CA ASP A 602 9.66 -3.77 -32.96
C ASP A 602 10.35 -2.66 -33.75
N SER A 603 9.72 -1.49 -33.87
CA SER A 603 10.31 -0.31 -34.53
C SER A 603 11.60 0.18 -33.85
N LEU A 604 11.62 0.26 -32.51
CA LEU A 604 12.79 0.67 -31.73
C LEU A 604 13.92 -0.38 -31.75
N LEU A 605 13.57 -1.66 -31.80
CA LEU A 605 14.54 -2.76 -31.84
C LEU A 605 15.09 -3.02 -33.25
N ASP A 606 14.39 -2.60 -34.30
CA ASP A 606 14.89 -2.66 -35.68
C ASP A 606 15.87 -1.51 -36.00
N GLU A 607 15.72 -0.32 -35.40
CA GLU A 607 16.69 0.78 -35.55
C GLU A 607 18.02 0.55 -34.82
N THR A 608 18.04 -0.32 -33.82
CA THR A 608 19.24 -0.65 -33.04
C THR A 608 20.08 -1.80 -33.63
N SER A 609 19.73 -2.29 -34.83
CA SER A 609 20.57 -3.24 -35.58
C SER A 609 21.73 -2.52 -36.31
N PRO A 610 23.00 -2.96 -36.14
CA PRO A 610 24.17 -2.31 -36.73
C PRO A 610 24.27 -2.64 -38.23
N ALA A 611 23.44 -2.01 -39.05
CA ALA A 611 23.53 -2.12 -40.51
C ALA A 611 22.94 -0.90 -41.25
N ARG A 612 23.17 0.32 -40.76
CA ARG A 612 23.09 1.54 -41.60
C ARG A 612 24.19 2.53 -41.23
N SER A 613 25.44 2.17 -41.52
CA SER A 613 26.40 3.17 -41.97
C SER A 613 26.05 3.49 -43.43
N HIS A 614 25.49 4.67 -43.71
CA HIS A 614 25.87 5.45 -44.89
C HIS A 614 25.21 6.83 -44.90
N ARG A 615 26.11 7.82 -44.85
CA ARG A 615 26.04 9.21 -45.31
C ARG A 615 25.29 10.23 -44.46
#